data_AF-A0A963GNN7-F1
#
_entry.id   AF-A0A963GNN7-F1
#
_cell.length_a   1.000
_cell.length_b   1.000
_cell.length_c   1.000
_cell.angle_alpha   90.00
_cell.angle_beta   90.00
_cell.angle_gamma   90.00
#
_symmetry.space_group_name_H-M   'P 1'
#
loop_
_entity.id
_entity.type
_entity.pdbx_description
1 polymer ?
#
loop_
_entity_poly.entity_id
_entity_poly.type
_entity_poly.pdbx_seq_one_letter_code
_entity_poly.pdbx_strand_id
1 'polypeptide(L)'
;MSYRTLRNLVENQRVLTTGSIKTTVCEAARLMRETQVGSLLVMEHGRVVGIFTERDALFRVLADGLDPANTPMSAVMTPDPLAVHPDQPFVHALHLMHDHGFRHVLVAENGRPLGVVSARDALPREAREFETTLHHREHLEAILA
;
A
#
# COMPACT_ATOMS: atom_id res chain seq x y z
N MET A 1 15.65 14.61 -12.89
CA MET A 1 14.52 14.13 -12.07
C MET A 1 13.86 15.33 -11.43
N SER A 2 12.57 15.57 -11.67
CA SER A 2 11.85 16.66 -11.00
C SER A 2 11.85 16.44 -9.49
N TYR A 3 12.15 17.49 -8.72
CA TYR A 3 12.16 17.47 -7.26
C TYR A 3 10.72 17.37 -6.75
N ARG A 4 10.22 16.15 -6.55
CA ARG A 4 8.87 15.89 -6.03
C ARG A 4 8.94 15.70 -4.52
N THR A 5 8.10 16.41 -3.79
CA THR A 5 7.87 16.15 -2.36
C THR A 5 6.93 14.97 -2.20
N LEU A 6 6.96 14.33 -1.03
CA LEU A 6 6.00 13.30 -0.68
C LEU A 6 4.58 13.86 -0.58
N ARG A 7 4.43 15.10 -0.10
CA ARG A 7 3.15 15.82 -0.05
C ARG A 7 2.45 15.84 -1.41
N ASN A 8 3.18 16.17 -2.48
CA ASN A 8 2.61 16.20 -3.83
C ASN A 8 2.19 14.81 -4.35
N LEU A 9 2.85 13.74 -3.88
CA LEU A 9 2.50 12.38 -4.29
C LEU A 9 1.23 11.87 -3.60
N VAL A 10 0.98 12.31 -2.37
CA VAL A 10 -0.15 11.83 -1.55
C VAL A 10 -1.35 12.79 -1.51
N GLU A 11 -1.24 13.99 -2.07
CA GLU A 11 -2.25 15.06 -1.98
C GLU A 11 -3.68 14.63 -2.35
N ASN A 12 -3.83 13.74 -3.33
CA ASN A 12 -5.12 13.21 -3.78
C ASN A 12 -5.28 11.71 -3.50
N GLN A 13 -4.41 11.15 -2.67
CA GLN A 13 -4.45 9.74 -2.34
C GLN A 13 -5.50 9.51 -1.25
N ARG A 14 -6.46 8.63 -1.53
CA ARG A 14 -7.30 8.08 -0.46
C ARG A 14 -6.45 7.13 0.38
N VAL A 15 -6.31 7.40 1.67
CA VAL A 15 -5.68 6.47 2.61
C VAL A 15 -6.55 5.22 2.70
N LEU A 16 -6.02 4.09 2.26
CA LEU A 16 -6.70 2.81 2.32
C LEU A 16 -6.27 2.05 3.56
N THR A 17 -7.26 1.72 4.37
CA THR A 17 -7.05 1.04 5.65
C THR A 17 -7.91 -0.20 5.74
N THR A 18 -7.46 -1.17 6.53
CA THR A 18 -8.37 -2.19 7.06
C THR A 18 -9.29 -1.56 8.10
N GLY A 19 -10.44 -2.19 8.34
CA GLY A 19 -11.39 -1.72 9.36
C GLY A 19 -10.90 -1.99 10.79
N SER A 20 -10.11 -3.05 10.98
CA SER A 20 -9.48 -3.37 12.27
C SER A 20 -8.29 -4.34 12.09
N ILE A 21 -7.58 -4.61 13.17
CA ILE A 21 -6.56 -5.68 13.25
C ILE A 21 -7.14 -7.10 13.08
N LYS A 22 -8.47 -7.25 13.26
CA LYS A 22 -9.18 -8.54 13.13
C LYS A 22 -9.66 -8.81 11.70
N THR A 23 -9.57 -7.82 10.81
CA THR A 23 -9.85 -8.02 9.38
C THR A 23 -9.01 -9.19 8.87
N THR A 24 -9.62 -10.07 8.10
CA THR A 24 -8.96 -11.27 7.59
C THR A 24 -8.05 -10.95 6.40
N VAL A 25 -7.07 -11.81 6.12
CA VAL A 25 -6.25 -11.69 4.90
C VAL A 25 -7.10 -11.73 3.64
N CYS A 26 -8.15 -12.55 3.60
CA CYS A 26 -9.05 -12.63 2.45
C CYS A 26 -9.77 -11.29 2.19
N GLU A 27 -10.32 -10.67 3.24
CA GLU A 27 -10.97 -9.35 3.12
C GLU A 27 -9.98 -8.26 2.71
N ALA A 28 -8.80 -8.24 3.30
CA ALA A 28 -7.74 -7.30 2.94
C ALA A 28 -7.32 -7.48 1.47
N ALA A 29 -7.12 -8.71 1.01
CA ALA A 29 -6.75 -9.01 -0.38
C ALA A 29 -7.86 -8.60 -1.37
N ARG A 30 -9.14 -8.78 -1.02
CA ARG A 30 -10.27 -8.29 -1.83
C ARG A 30 -10.24 -6.77 -1.95
N LEU A 31 -10.03 -6.06 -0.83
CA LEU A 31 -9.91 -4.61 -0.84
C LEU A 31 -8.72 -4.15 -1.69
N MET A 32 -7.55 -4.80 -1.56
CA MET A 32 -6.37 -4.52 -2.39
C MET A 32 -6.66 -4.71 -3.88
N ARG A 33 -7.37 -5.78 -4.25
CA ARG A 33 -7.78 -6.04 -5.64
C ARG A 33 -8.75 -4.96 -6.15
N GLU A 34 -9.80 -4.66 -5.38
CA GLU A 34 -10.84 -3.70 -5.75
C GLU A 34 -10.31 -2.28 -5.90
N THR A 35 -9.28 -1.92 -5.13
CA THR A 35 -8.67 -0.60 -5.14
C THR A 35 -7.34 -0.54 -5.91
N GLN A 36 -6.91 -1.68 -6.45
CA GLN A 36 -5.66 -1.85 -7.21
C GLN A 36 -4.41 -1.33 -6.47
N VAL A 37 -4.30 -1.60 -5.18
CA VAL A 37 -3.15 -1.20 -4.36
C VAL A 37 -2.31 -2.38 -3.88
N GLY A 38 -1.01 -2.16 -3.76
CA GLY A 38 -0.04 -3.16 -3.28
C GLY A 38 0.16 -3.19 -1.76
N SER A 39 -0.52 -2.31 -1.02
CA SER A 39 -0.42 -2.22 0.45
C SER A 39 -1.68 -1.64 1.09
N LEU A 40 -1.97 -2.07 2.32
CA LEU A 40 -3.00 -1.51 3.19
C LEU A 40 -2.42 -1.14 4.55
N LEU A 41 -2.87 -0.02 5.11
CA LEU A 41 -2.60 0.31 6.51
C LEU A 41 -3.57 -0.46 7.41
N VAL A 42 -3.08 -0.98 8.52
CA VAL A 42 -3.91 -1.66 9.52
C VAL A 42 -4.19 -0.68 10.65
N MET A 43 -5.47 -0.51 10.97
CA MET A 43 -5.92 0.44 11.98
C MET A 43 -6.41 -0.28 13.24
N GLU A 44 -6.15 0.35 14.39
CA GLU A 44 -6.77 -0.02 15.66
C GLU A 44 -7.06 1.24 16.47
N HIS A 45 -8.27 1.36 17.03
CA HIS A 45 -8.67 2.51 17.87
C HIS A 45 -8.35 3.88 17.24
N GLY A 46 -8.52 4.00 15.91
CA GLY A 46 -8.27 5.24 15.16
C GLY A 46 -6.80 5.57 14.90
N ARG A 47 -5.87 4.62 15.13
CA ARG A 47 -4.43 4.77 14.86
C ARG A 47 -3.94 3.71 13.89
N VAL A 48 -2.94 4.07 13.09
CA VAL A 48 -2.21 3.08 12.28
C VAL A 48 -1.34 2.26 13.22
N VAL A 49 -1.53 0.95 13.22
CA VAL A 49 -0.74 0.00 14.03
C VAL A 49 0.11 -0.93 13.19
N GLY A 50 -0.12 -0.97 11.88
CA GLY A 50 0.62 -1.84 10.97
C GLY A 50 0.46 -1.48 9.49
N ILE A 51 1.23 -2.16 8.65
CA ILE A 51 1.06 -2.20 7.20
C ILE A 51 1.08 -3.65 6.73
N PHE A 52 0.25 -3.97 5.76
CA PHE A 52 0.23 -5.26 5.08
C PHE A 52 0.43 -5.06 3.58
N THR A 53 1.28 -5.87 2.95
CA THR A 53 1.65 -5.74 1.54
C THR A 53 1.48 -7.05 0.78
N GLU A 54 1.54 -6.99 -0.56
CA GLU A 54 1.57 -8.19 -1.43
C GLU A 54 2.68 -9.18 -1.00
N ARG A 55 3.83 -8.66 -0.55
CA ARG A 55 4.95 -9.47 -0.05
C ARG A 55 4.53 -10.25 1.20
N ASP A 56 3.80 -9.62 2.12
CA ASP A 56 3.35 -10.28 3.36
C ASP A 56 2.32 -11.37 3.04
N ALA A 57 1.40 -11.11 2.10
CA ALA A 57 0.47 -12.14 1.61
C ALA A 57 1.21 -13.35 1.04
N LEU A 58 2.24 -13.14 0.22
CA LEU A 58 3.00 -14.23 -0.36
C LEU A 58 3.81 -15.01 0.68
N PHE A 59 4.61 -14.32 1.49
CA PHE A 59 5.61 -14.97 2.34
C PHE A 59 5.08 -15.38 3.71
N ARG A 60 4.14 -14.65 4.31
CA ARG A 60 3.66 -14.90 5.68
C ARG A 60 2.31 -15.60 5.73
N VAL A 61 1.64 -15.77 4.58
CA VAL A 61 0.34 -16.45 4.49
C VAL A 61 0.44 -17.64 3.56
N LEU A 62 0.72 -17.41 2.27
CA LEU A 62 0.70 -18.48 1.27
C LEU A 62 1.86 -19.46 1.45
N ALA A 63 3.09 -18.96 1.59
CA ALA A 63 4.27 -19.81 1.78
C ALA A 63 4.23 -20.61 3.09
N ASP A 64 3.60 -20.05 4.13
CA ASP A 64 3.43 -20.68 5.44
C ASP A 64 2.18 -21.57 5.52
N GLY A 65 1.39 -21.66 4.44
CA GLY A 65 0.21 -22.53 4.36
C GLY A 65 -0.95 -22.10 5.28
N LEU A 66 -1.01 -20.82 5.68
CA LEU A 66 -2.07 -20.29 6.51
C LEU A 66 -3.36 -20.10 5.68
N ASP A 67 -4.52 -20.35 6.30
CA ASP A 67 -5.81 -20.08 5.69
C ASP A 67 -6.10 -18.57 5.69
N PRO A 68 -6.16 -17.90 4.52
CA PRO A 68 -6.41 -16.46 4.45
C PRO A 68 -7.79 -16.03 4.97
N ALA A 69 -8.77 -16.94 4.97
CA ALA A 69 -10.13 -16.65 5.44
C ALA A 69 -10.21 -16.59 6.97
N ASN A 70 -9.27 -17.21 7.68
CA ASN A 70 -9.25 -17.28 9.15
C ASN A 70 -8.03 -16.58 9.78
N THR A 71 -7.07 -16.12 8.97
CA THR A 71 -5.87 -15.42 9.46
C THR A 71 -6.15 -13.91 9.60
N PRO A 72 -6.04 -13.32 10.79
CA PRO A 72 -6.25 -11.88 11.00
C PRO A 72 -5.01 -11.06 10.60
N MET A 73 -5.22 -9.79 10.24
CA MET A 73 -4.13 -8.84 9.94
C MET A 73 -3.10 -8.76 11.06
N SER A 74 -3.51 -8.77 12.32
CA SER A 74 -2.60 -8.72 13.48
C SER A 74 -1.53 -9.82 13.47
N ALA A 75 -1.80 -10.96 12.84
CA ALA A 75 -0.87 -12.08 12.80
C ALA A 75 0.22 -11.91 11.73
N VAL A 76 -0.02 -11.12 10.68
CA VAL A 76 0.81 -11.11 9.47
C VAL A 76 1.24 -9.72 9.00
N MET A 77 0.66 -8.64 9.53
CA MET A 77 1.10 -7.28 9.24
C MET A 77 2.52 -7.02 9.75
N THR A 78 3.20 -6.06 9.14
CA THR A 78 4.38 -5.45 9.75
C THR A 78 3.90 -4.38 10.75
N PRO A 79 4.15 -4.54 12.07
CA PRO A 79 3.73 -3.57 13.07
C PRO A 79 4.58 -2.30 12.99
N ASP A 80 4.04 -1.19 13.49
CA ASP A 80 4.73 0.12 13.59
C ASP A 80 5.47 0.51 12.30
N PRO A 81 4.73 0.72 11.20
CA PRO A 81 5.34 0.95 9.90
C PRO A 81 6.12 2.26 9.90
N LEU A 82 7.30 2.24 9.26
CA LEU A 82 8.12 3.43 9.10
C LEU A 82 7.33 4.54 8.41
N ALA A 83 7.27 5.69 9.09
CA ALA A 83 6.61 6.89 8.61
C ALA A 83 7.62 7.98 8.24
N VAL A 84 7.37 8.68 7.13
CA VAL A 84 8.16 9.83 6.67
C VAL A 84 7.31 11.10 6.64
N HIS A 85 7.96 12.24 6.86
CA HIS A 85 7.29 13.53 6.84
C HIS A 85 6.93 13.93 5.39
N PRO A 86 5.74 14.48 5.12
CA PRO A 86 5.31 14.86 3.76
C PRO A 86 6.23 15.87 3.05
N ASP A 87 6.95 16.70 3.81
CA ASP A 87 7.85 17.72 3.22
C ASP A 87 9.22 17.15 2.81
N GLN A 88 9.51 15.88 3.14
CA GLN A 88 10.73 15.23 2.67
C GLN A 88 10.63 14.96 1.15
N PRO A 89 11.78 14.98 0.45
CA PRO A 89 11.80 14.67 -0.98
C PRO A 89 11.51 13.19 -1.21
N PHE A 90 10.82 12.86 -2.30
CA PHE A 90 10.46 11.47 -2.63
C PHE A 90 11.67 10.54 -2.74
N VAL A 91 12.84 11.05 -3.16
CA VAL A 91 14.08 10.28 -3.21
C VAL A 91 14.48 9.73 -1.84
N HIS A 92 14.12 10.40 -0.74
CA HIS A 92 14.35 9.90 0.61
C HIS A 92 13.55 8.61 0.86
N ALA A 93 12.28 8.57 0.45
CA ALA A 93 11.47 7.35 0.54
C ALA A 93 12.02 6.23 -0.35
N LEU A 94 12.52 6.54 -1.55
CA LEU A 94 13.17 5.54 -2.42
C LEU A 94 14.44 4.96 -1.79
N HIS A 95 15.25 5.78 -1.12
CA HIS A 95 16.42 5.30 -0.37
C HIS A 95 16.01 4.36 0.77
N LEU A 96 14.99 4.73 1.56
CA LEU A 96 14.47 3.88 2.63
C LEU A 96 13.95 2.54 2.09
N MET A 97 13.23 2.55 0.96
CA MET A 97 12.77 1.33 0.28
C MET A 97 13.95 0.42 -0.11
N HIS A 98 15.01 1.01 -0.67
CA HIS A 98 16.21 0.26 -1.04
C HIS A 98 16.91 -0.34 0.18
N ASP A 99 17.21 0.48 1.19
CA ASP A 99 18.00 0.09 2.35
C ASP A 99 17.31 -0.97 3.22
N HIS A 100 15.98 -0.91 3.31
CA HIS A 100 15.19 -1.81 4.16
C HIS A 100 14.50 -2.94 3.39
N GLY A 101 14.59 -2.98 2.05
CA GLY A 101 14.07 -4.07 1.24
C GLY A 101 12.53 -4.16 1.14
N PHE A 102 11.83 -3.06 1.46
CA PHE A 102 10.39 -2.91 1.23
C PHE A 102 10.12 -1.94 0.07
N ARG A 103 8.87 -1.86 -0.39
CA ARG A 103 8.49 -1.02 -1.55
C ARG A 103 7.40 -0.01 -1.26
N HIS A 104 6.95 0.10 -0.01
CA HIS A 104 5.88 1.00 0.41
C HIS A 104 6.34 1.73 1.67
N VAL A 105 6.07 3.02 1.76
CA VAL A 105 6.41 3.88 2.91
C VAL A 105 5.18 4.70 3.28
N LEU A 106 4.84 4.71 4.57
CA LEU A 106 3.77 5.54 5.12
C LEU A 106 4.22 7.01 5.11
N VAL A 107 3.40 7.90 4.58
CA VAL A 107 3.57 9.35 4.72
C VAL A 107 2.62 9.82 5.82
N ALA A 108 3.15 10.46 6.85
CA ALA A 108 2.37 10.92 7.99
C ALA A 108 2.90 12.24 8.55
N GLU A 109 2.00 13.02 9.14
CA GLU A 109 2.30 14.30 9.79
C GLU A 109 1.53 14.37 11.10
N ASN A 110 2.22 14.65 12.21
CA ASN A 110 1.62 14.71 13.56
C ASN A 110 0.78 13.48 13.92
N GLY A 111 1.26 12.28 13.55
CA GLY A 111 0.58 11.00 13.80
C GLY A 111 -0.65 10.74 12.91
N ARG A 112 -0.96 11.62 11.96
CA ARG A 112 -2.03 11.42 10.98
C ARG A 112 -1.48 10.84 9.69
N PRO A 113 -1.99 9.69 9.22
CA PRO A 113 -1.61 9.15 7.92
C PRO A 113 -2.16 10.06 6.81
N LEU A 114 -1.28 10.45 5.89
CA LEU A 114 -1.63 11.23 4.70
C LEU A 114 -1.69 10.36 3.45
N GLY A 115 -0.92 9.27 3.40
CA GLY A 115 -0.90 8.37 2.26
C GLY A 115 0.20 7.32 2.37
N VAL A 116 0.36 6.54 1.31
CA VAL A 116 1.44 5.56 1.18
C VAL A 116 2.06 5.74 -0.19
N VAL A 117 3.35 6.02 -0.22
CA VAL A 117 4.12 6.04 -1.48
C VAL A 117 4.79 4.69 -1.69
N SER A 118 5.02 4.36 -2.95
CA SER A 118 5.59 3.09 -3.38
C SER A 118 6.74 3.29 -4.36
N ALA A 119 7.51 2.22 -4.62
CA ALA A 119 8.52 2.23 -5.66
C ALA A 119 7.92 2.49 -7.06
N ARG A 120 6.65 2.12 -7.30
CA ARG A 120 5.92 2.44 -8.54
C ARG A 120 5.77 3.95 -8.71
N ASP A 121 5.80 4.70 -7.61
CA ASP A 121 5.77 6.16 -7.64
C ASP A 121 7.05 6.81 -8.19
N ALA A 122 8.06 6.03 -8.56
CA ALA A 122 9.21 6.49 -9.36
C ALA A 122 8.90 6.62 -10.85
N LEU A 123 7.92 5.86 -11.37
CA LEU A 123 7.60 5.88 -12.79
C LEU A 123 7.06 7.25 -13.21
N PRO A 124 7.32 7.72 -14.45
CA PRO A 124 6.65 8.87 -15.03
C PRO A 124 5.13 8.73 -14.94
N ARG A 125 4.42 9.85 -14.86
CA ARG A 125 2.96 9.86 -14.70
C ARG A 125 2.28 9.14 -15.87
N GLU A 126 2.77 9.40 -17.07
CA GLU A 126 2.30 8.83 -18.33
C GLU A 126 2.41 7.30 -18.32
N ALA A 127 3.49 6.76 -17.75
CA ALA A 127 3.68 5.31 -17.63
C ALA A 127 2.67 4.67 -16.67
N ARG A 128 2.33 5.35 -15.57
CA ARG A 128 1.32 4.84 -14.62
C ARG A 128 -0.11 4.95 -15.14
N GLU A 129 -0.41 6.05 -15.82
CA GLU A 129 -1.72 6.28 -16.45
C GLU A 129 -1.95 5.26 -17.57
N PHE A 130 -0.90 4.91 -18.31
CA PHE A 130 -0.94 3.85 -19.31
C PHE A 130 -1.26 2.47 -18.71
N GLU A 131 -0.58 2.06 -17.63
CA GLU A 131 -0.89 0.81 -16.92
C GLU A 131 -2.36 0.77 -16.45
N THR A 132 -2.84 1.89 -15.91
CA THR A 132 -4.24 2.01 -15.44
C THR A 132 -5.22 1.87 -16.59
N THR A 133 -4.92 2.49 -17.73
CA THR A 133 -5.76 2.44 -18.94
C THR A 133 -5.81 1.03 -19.54
N LEU A 134 -4.67 0.33 -19.60
CA LEU A 134 -4.62 -1.06 -20.05
C LEU A 134 -5.49 -1.97 -19.18
N HIS A 135 -5.34 -1.89 -17.86
CA HIS A 135 -6.16 -2.69 -16.94
C HIS A 135 -7.65 -2.38 -17.03
N HIS A 136 -8.02 -1.11 -17.22
CA HIS A 136 -9.42 -0.75 -17.40
C HIS A 136 -10.00 -1.36 -18.68
N ARG A 137 -9.23 -1.39 -19.77
CA ARG A 137 -9.64 -2.01 -21.04
C ARG A 137 -9.82 -3.52 -20.90
N GLU A 138 -8.87 -4.22 -20.29
CA GLU A 138 -8.97 -5.67 -20.04
C GLU A 138 -10.22 -6.01 -19.22
N HIS A 139 -10.57 -5.18 -18.23
CA HIS A 139 -11.76 -5.39 -17.42
C HIS A 139 -13.06 -5.19 -18.21
N LEU A 140 -13.13 -4.17 -19.08
CA LEU A 140 -14.28 -3.93 -19.95
C LEU A 140 -14.46 -5.06 -20.97
N GLU A 141 -13.37 -5.56 -21.55
CA GLU A 141 -13.39 -6.69 -22.47
C GLU A 141 -13.88 -7.98 -21.79
N ALA A 142 -13.50 -8.20 -20.53
CA ALA A 142 -13.96 -9.36 -19.74
C ALA A 142 -15.45 -9.30 -19.35
N ILE A 143 -16.07 -8.12 -19.29
CA ILE A 143 -17.50 -7.96 -18.98
C ILE A 143 -18.37 -8.12 -20.25
N LEU A 144 -17.81 -7.81 -21.41
CA LEU A 144 -18.51 -7.85 -22.71
C LEU A 144 -18.40 -9.21 -23.43
N ALA A 145 -17.64 -10.15 -22.87
CA ALA A 145 -17.48 -11.52 -23.35
C ALA A 145 -18.34 -12.51 -22.56
#